data_AF-A0A381XYF9-F1
#
_entry.id   AF-A0A381XYF9-F1
#
_cell.length_a   1.000
_cell.length_b   1.000
_cell.length_c   1.000
_cell.angle_alpha   90.00
_cell.angle_beta   90.00
_cell.angle_gamma   90.00
#
_symmetry.space_group_name_H-M   'P 1'
#
loop_
_entity.id
_entity.type
_entity.pdbx_description
1 polymer ?
#
loop_
_entity_poly.entity_id
_entity_poly.type
_entity_poly.pdbx_seq_one_letter_code
_entity_poly.pdbx_strand_id
1 'polypeptide(L)'
;MYNIKLKFLAVDLSLYSYYNLSTKLFLPAQHTILKIAKMNKTGFLFHPQYLQHDTKSHPENSGRLKAIQEKILPSKIYSQLHLPEPRRAIEDEIKENHNLNHIDHVRNSCRNGEQS
;
A
#
# COMPACT_ATOMS: atom_id res chain seq x y z
N MET A 1 -33.51 -28.38 31.97
CA MET A 1 -32.86 -27.06 32.13
C MET A 1 -31.63 -27.02 31.23
N TYR A 2 -31.52 -25.96 30.44
CA TYR A 2 -30.47 -25.50 29.49
C TYR A 2 -29.03 -25.53 30.08
N ASN A 3 -27.87 -25.42 29.42
CA ASN A 3 -27.38 -25.28 28.03
C ASN A 3 -25.83 -25.48 28.03
N ILE A 4 -25.26 -26.06 26.97
CA ILE A 4 -23.92 -25.88 26.32
C ILE A 4 -22.68 -25.45 27.15
N LYS A 5 -21.57 -26.22 27.01
CA LYS A 5 -20.28 -25.69 26.49
C LYS A 5 -19.33 -26.79 25.99
N LEU A 6 -19.12 -26.82 24.67
CA LEU A 6 -17.98 -27.49 24.03
C LEU A 6 -16.66 -26.91 24.58
N LYS A 7 -15.76 -27.79 25.04
CA LYS A 7 -14.32 -27.56 25.06
C LYS A 7 -13.60 -28.89 24.80
N PHE A 8 -13.20 -29.13 23.57
CA PHE A 8 -12.10 -30.03 23.25
C PHE A 8 -11.10 -29.23 22.41
N LEU A 9 -10.16 -28.59 23.09
CA LEU A 9 -8.88 -28.17 22.52
C LEU A 9 -7.87 -29.23 22.93
N ALA A 10 -7.85 -30.34 22.19
CA ALA A 10 -6.71 -31.24 22.18
C ALA A 10 -5.75 -30.68 21.12
N VAL A 11 -4.96 -29.68 21.50
CA VAL A 11 -3.75 -29.35 20.73
C VAL A 11 -2.71 -30.35 21.21
N ASP A 12 -2.45 -31.32 20.35
CA ASP A 12 -1.60 -32.47 20.60
C ASP A 12 -0.21 -32.04 21.11
N LEU A 13 0.09 -32.42 22.35
CA LEU A 13 1.38 -32.20 23.02
C LEU A 13 2.53 -33.03 22.41
N SER A 14 2.23 -33.87 21.41
CA SER A 14 3.24 -34.66 20.68
C SER A 14 4.24 -33.81 19.89
N LEU A 15 3.87 -32.60 19.46
CA LEU A 15 4.77 -31.74 18.68
C LEU A 15 5.84 -31.04 19.54
N TYR A 16 5.60 -30.79 20.82
CA TYR A 16 6.55 -30.05 21.67
C TYR A 16 7.73 -30.91 22.14
N SER A 17 7.53 -32.23 22.24
CA SER A 17 8.58 -33.18 22.64
C SER A 17 9.60 -33.46 21.53
N TYR A 18 9.23 -33.26 20.25
CA TYR A 18 10.15 -33.46 19.13
C TYR A 18 11.19 -32.31 19.00
N TYR A 19 10.92 -31.13 19.56
CA TYR A 19 11.80 -29.96 19.42
C TYR A 19 12.96 -29.89 20.42
N ASN A 20 13.16 -30.88 21.31
CA ASN A 20 14.19 -30.81 22.36
C ASN A 20 15.23 -31.94 22.37
N LEU A 21 15.32 -32.76 21.33
CA LEU A 21 16.39 -33.77 21.20
C LEU A 21 17.04 -33.78 19.80
N SER A 22 17.49 -32.62 19.31
CA SER A 22 18.56 -32.56 18.29
C SER A 22 19.04 -31.12 18.12
N THR A 23 19.59 -30.55 19.18
CA THR A 23 20.42 -29.35 19.09
C THR A 23 21.75 -29.72 18.45
N LYS A 24 21.79 -29.81 17.10
CA LYS A 24 22.97 -29.59 16.22
C LYS A 24 22.76 -30.04 14.76
N LEU A 25 21.62 -29.76 14.12
CA LEU A 25 21.58 -29.77 12.63
C LEU A 25 20.32 -29.07 12.05
N PHE A 26 20.11 -27.79 12.33
CA PHE A 26 18.95 -27.08 11.76
C PHE A 26 19.29 -25.65 11.33
N LEU A 27 20.05 -25.54 10.23
CA LEU A 27 20.43 -24.26 9.61
C LEU A 27 20.00 -24.03 8.14
N PRO A 28 19.09 -24.80 7.49
CA PRO A 28 18.50 -24.35 6.22
C PRO A 28 17.07 -23.77 6.34
N ALA A 29 16.33 -24.04 7.42
CA ALA A 29 14.93 -23.61 7.52
C ALA A 29 14.75 -22.11 7.83
N GLN A 30 15.67 -21.51 8.60
CA GLN A 30 15.59 -20.09 8.98
C GLN A 30 15.70 -19.17 7.75
N HIS A 31 16.59 -19.54 6.82
CA HIS A 31 16.80 -18.82 5.56
C HIS A 31 15.61 -18.98 4.58
N THR A 32 14.84 -20.06 4.73
CA THR A 32 13.64 -20.34 3.92
C THR A 32 12.43 -19.59 4.47
N ILE A 33 12.28 -19.51 5.81
CA ILE A 33 11.23 -18.74 6.49
C ILE A 33 11.37 -17.23 6.23
N LEU A 34 12.58 -16.68 6.28
CA LEU A 34 12.83 -15.26 5.93
C LEU A 34 12.52 -14.93 4.46
N LYS A 35 12.68 -15.90 3.56
CA LYS A 35 12.40 -15.75 2.12
C LYS A 35 10.90 -15.81 1.81
N ILE A 36 10.13 -16.60 2.57
CA ILE A 36 8.65 -16.61 2.55
C ILE A 36 8.08 -15.31 3.16
N ALA A 37 8.77 -14.75 4.17
CA ALA A 37 8.37 -13.49 4.82
C ALA A 37 8.62 -12.22 3.98
N LYS A 38 9.39 -12.30 2.88
CA LYS A 38 9.50 -11.22 1.90
C LYS A 38 8.37 -11.34 0.87
N MET A 39 7.13 -11.28 1.33
CA MET A 39 6.00 -11.03 0.43
C MET A 39 6.23 -9.67 -0.24
N ASN A 40 6.16 -9.63 -1.58
CA ASN A 40 6.18 -8.37 -2.31
C ASN A 40 4.95 -7.56 -1.87
N LYS A 41 5.18 -6.48 -1.11
CA LYS A 41 4.10 -5.59 -0.68
C LYS A 41 3.72 -4.71 -1.87
N THR A 42 2.43 -4.59 -2.14
CA THR A 42 1.91 -3.70 -3.17
C THR A 42 1.47 -2.40 -2.52
N GLY A 43 2.07 -1.28 -2.93
CA GLY A 43 1.65 0.06 -2.51
C GLY A 43 0.46 0.56 -3.32
N PHE A 44 -0.49 1.22 -2.65
CA PHE A 44 -1.56 1.98 -3.30
C PHE A 44 -1.56 3.40 -2.74
N LEU A 45 -1.20 4.37 -3.57
CA LEU A 45 -1.09 5.78 -3.20
C LEU A 45 -2.34 6.52 -3.61
N PHE A 46 -2.91 7.27 -2.68
CA PHE A 46 -4.02 8.18 -2.93
C PHE A 46 -3.92 9.35 -1.98
N HIS A 47 -4.24 10.56 -2.45
CA HIS A 47 -4.40 11.74 -1.61
C HIS A 47 -5.66 12.50 -2.02
N PRO A 48 -6.48 13.00 -1.08
CA PRO A 48 -7.70 13.76 -1.41
C PRO A 48 -7.47 14.96 -2.33
N GLN A 49 -6.28 15.58 -2.27
CA GLN A 49 -5.91 16.70 -3.14
C GLN A 49 -5.93 16.32 -4.63
N TYR A 50 -5.75 15.04 -4.99
CA TYR A 50 -5.81 14.60 -6.39
C TYR A 50 -7.22 14.78 -6.99
N LEU A 51 -8.25 14.88 -6.15
CA LEU A 51 -9.62 15.13 -6.59
C LEU A 51 -9.90 16.62 -6.89
N GLN A 52 -8.98 17.52 -6.54
CA GLN A 52 -9.13 18.97 -6.75
C GLN A 52 -8.77 19.39 -8.19
N HIS A 53 -8.31 18.46 -9.03
CA HIS A 53 -8.07 18.74 -10.44
C HIS A 53 -9.41 18.79 -11.19
N ASP A 54 -9.93 20.01 -11.35
CA ASP A 54 -11.13 20.32 -12.14
C ASP A 54 -10.73 20.92 -13.49
N THR A 55 -10.95 20.14 -14.53
CA THR A 55 -10.64 20.45 -15.94
C THR A 55 -11.93 20.60 -16.75
N LYS A 56 -13.08 20.83 -16.09
CA LYS A 56 -14.40 20.97 -16.72
C LYS A 56 -14.77 19.71 -17.53
N SER A 57 -15.06 19.86 -18.82
CA SER A 57 -15.48 18.78 -19.72
C SER A 57 -14.33 17.93 -20.25
N HIS A 58 -13.09 18.16 -19.79
CA HIS A 58 -11.93 17.42 -20.28
C HIS A 58 -11.96 15.96 -19.78
N PRO A 59 -11.57 14.98 -20.63
CA PRO A 59 -11.55 13.57 -20.24
C PRO A 59 -10.56 13.25 -19.11
N GLU A 60 -9.51 14.05 -18.95
CA GLU A 60 -8.62 13.99 -17.80
C GLU A 60 -9.25 14.79 -16.65
N ASN A 61 -10.00 14.12 -15.76
CA ASN A 61 -10.66 14.75 -14.60
C ASN A 61 -10.71 13.82 -13.38
N SER A 62 -11.06 14.39 -12.22
CA SER A 62 -11.14 13.68 -10.93
C SER A 62 -12.10 12.48 -10.90
N GLY A 63 -13.07 12.41 -11.81
CA GLY A 63 -13.98 11.27 -11.97
C GLY A 63 -13.25 9.96 -12.24
N ARG A 64 -12.11 10.01 -12.95
CA ARG A 64 -11.25 8.83 -13.19
C ARG A 64 -10.72 8.25 -11.88
N LEU A 65 -10.28 9.11 -10.96
CA LEU A 65 -9.75 8.70 -9.65
C LEU A 65 -10.87 8.19 -8.73
N LYS A 66 -12.04 8.85 -8.73
CA LYS A 66 -13.22 8.40 -7.98
C LYS A 66 -13.64 7.00 -8.40
N ALA A 67 -13.73 6.75 -9.71
CA ALA A 67 -14.07 5.44 -10.24
C ALA A 67 -13.07 4.34 -9.81
N ILE A 68 -11.77 4.65 -9.75
CA ILE A 68 -10.75 3.73 -9.23
C ILE A 68 -11.01 3.43 -7.74
N GLN A 69 -11.25 4.46 -6.91
CA GLN A 69 -11.53 4.27 -5.48
C GLN A 69 -12.80 3.44 -5.25
N GLU A 70 -13.89 3.73 -5.98
CA GLU A 70 -15.16 3.00 -5.91
C GLU A 70 -15.00 1.51 -6.22
N LYS A 71 -14.03 1.13 -7.07
CA LYS A 71 -13.73 -0.28 -7.38
C LYS A 71 -12.73 -0.91 -6.41
N ILE A 72 -11.71 -0.17 -5.99
CA ILE A 72 -10.65 -0.70 -5.13
C ILE A 72 -11.11 -0.85 -3.69
N LEU A 73 -11.78 0.13 -3.10
CA LEU A 73 -12.15 0.12 -1.67
C LEU A 73 -12.96 -1.11 -1.23
N PRO A 74 -14.02 -1.54 -1.95
CA PRO A 74 -14.80 -2.73 -1.55
C PRO A 74 -14.16 -4.05 -2.01
N SER A 75 -13.03 -4.02 -2.73
CA SER A 75 -12.43 -5.21 -3.30
C SER A 75 -11.69 -6.07 -2.26
N LYS A 76 -11.57 -7.37 -2.54
CA LYS A 76 -10.80 -8.31 -1.70
C LYS A 76 -9.29 -8.02 -1.68
N ILE A 77 -8.80 -7.21 -2.62
CA ILE A 77 -7.37 -6.87 -2.70
C ILE A 77 -7.03 -5.68 -1.80
N TYR A 78 -8.00 -4.84 -1.43
CA TYR A 78 -7.72 -3.63 -0.64
C TYR A 78 -7.04 -3.92 0.69
N SER A 79 -7.48 -4.99 1.39
CA SER A 79 -6.88 -5.45 2.65
C SER A 79 -5.45 -5.96 2.52
N GLN A 80 -4.98 -6.20 1.29
CA GLN A 80 -3.63 -6.69 0.98
C GLN A 80 -2.70 -5.54 0.56
N LEU A 81 -3.23 -4.33 0.34
CA LEU A 81 -2.47 -3.17 -0.09
C LEU A 81 -1.81 -2.48 1.11
N HIS A 82 -0.57 -2.05 0.90
CA HIS A 82 0.06 -1.06 1.75
C HIS A 82 -0.38 0.33 1.28
N LEU A 83 -0.85 1.17 2.20
CA LEU A 83 -1.36 2.52 1.91
C LEU A 83 -0.38 3.56 2.46
N PRO A 84 0.78 3.79 1.80
CA PRO A 84 1.69 4.82 2.25
C PRO A 84 1.09 6.20 1.97
N GLU A 85 1.31 7.13 2.89
CA GLU A 85 0.99 8.53 2.67
C GLU A 85 1.91 9.13 1.59
N PRO A 86 1.37 9.68 0.50
CA PRO A 86 2.18 10.33 -0.51
C PRO A 86 2.75 11.64 0.06
N ARG A 87 4.01 11.93 -0.27
CA ARG A 87 4.62 13.23 0.00
C ARG A 87 4.66 14.09 -1.26
N ARG A 88 4.70 15.40 -1.05
CA ARG A 88 5.01 16.34 -2.13
C ARG A 88 6.44 16.08 -2.63
N ALA A 89 6.63 16.10 -3.95
CA ALA A 89 7.95 16.08 -4.56
C ALA A 89 8.69 17.39 -4.24
N ILE A 90 9.97 17.29 -3.88
CA ILE A 90 10.81 18.47 -3.63
C ILE A 90 11.37 19.01 -4.95
N GLU A 91 11.78 20.26 -4.97
CA GLU A 91 12.22 20.91 -6.21
C GLU A 91 13.41 20.20 -6.85
N ASP A 92 14.35 19.69 -6.05
CA ASP A 92 15.53 18.99 -6.55
C ASP A 92 15.17 17.68 -7.27
N GLU A 93 14.10 16.99 -6.85
CA GLU A 93 13.58 15.80 -7.56
C GLU A 93 12.92 16.17 -8.89
N ILE A 94 12.21 17.30 -8.93
CA ILE A 94 11.55 17.77 -10.15
C ILE A 94 12.61 18.22 -11.17
N LYS A 95 13.72 18.81 -10.70
CA LYS A 95 14.85 19.25 -11.53
C LYS A 95 15.60 18.14 -12.25
N GLU A 96 15.45 16.89 -11.81
CA GLU A 96 16.06 15.74 -12.49
C GLU A 96 15.54 15.58 -13.93
N ASN A 97 14.32 16.05 -14.22
CA ASN A 97 13.69 15.94 -15.55
C ASN A 97 13.25 17.30 -16.14
N HIS A 98 13.20 18.38 -15.35
CA HIS A 98 12.69 19.68 -15.79
C HIS A 98 13.65 20.82 -15.45
N ASN A 99 13.81 21.78 -16.36
CA ASN A 99 14.57 22.99 -16.06
C ASN A 99 13.79 23.94 -15.13
N LEU A 100 14.51 24.84 -14.45
CA LEU A 100 13.93 25.79 -13.50
C LEU A 100 12.86 26.69 -14.12
N ASN A 101 13.07 27.16 -15.36
CA ASN A 101 12.13 28.03 -16.05
C ASN A 101 10.76 27.35 -16.24
N HIS A 102 10.74 26.06 -16.57
CA HIS A 102 9.50 25.29 -16.68
C HIS A 102 8.81 25.10 -15.33
N ILE A 103 9.58 24.77 -14.28
CA ILE A 103 9.06 24.62 -12.92
C ILE A 103 8.40 25.92 -12.45
N ASP A 104 9.08 27.06 -12.66
CA ASP A 104 8.56 28.37 -12.28
C ASP A 104 7.34 28.80 -13.10
N HIS A 105 7.34 28.49 -14.40
CA HIS A 105 6.18 28.72 -15.25
C HIS A 105 4.94 27.98 -14.72
N VAL A 106 5.02 26.66 -14.51
CA VAL A 106 3.88 25.87 -13.99
C VAL A 106 3.44 26.40 -12.62
N ARG A 107 4.38 26.70 -11.72
CA ARG A 107 4.10 27.26 -10.39
C ARG A 107 3.33 28.58 -10.46
N ASN A 108 3.72 29.48 -11.37
CA ASN A 108 3.09 30.77 -11.55
C ASN A 108 1.71 30.62 -12.20
N SER A 109 1.57 29.77 -13.23
CA SER A 109 0.28 29.48 -13.85
C SER A 109 -0.73 28.94 -12.84
N CYS A 110 -0.33 28.03 -11.94
CA CYS A 110 -1.19 27.54 -10.87
C CYS A 110 -1.59 28.65 -9.87
N ARG A 111 -0.68 29.56 -9.51
CA ARG A 111 -0.97 30.69 -8.60
C ARG A 111 -1.94 31.70 -9.22
N ASN A 112 -1.83 31.90 -10.52
CA ASN A 112 -2.64 32.87 -11.26
C ASN A 112 -3.99 32.29 -11.72
N GLY A 113 -4.19 30.98 -11.58
CA GLY A 113 -5.39 30.30 -12.08
C GLY A 113 -5.45 30.23 -13.61
N GLU A 114 -4.30 30.27 -14.28
CA GLU A 114 -4.21 30.13 -15.73
C GLU A 114 -4.65 28.71 -16.11
N GLN A 115 -5.60 28.61 -17.05
CA GLN A 115 -6.06 27.34 -17.60
C GLN A 115 -5.23 27.05 -18.85
N SER A 116 -4.43 25.99 -18.80
CA SER A 116 -3.70 25.43 -19.94
C SER A 116 -4.59 24.58 -20.83
#